data_AF-A0AA36CFS6-F1
#
_entry.id   AF-A0AA36CFS6-F1
#
_cell.length_a   1.000
_cell.length_b   1.000
_cell.length_c   1.000
_cell.angle_alpha   90.00
_cell.angle_beta   90.00
_cell.angle_gamma   90.00
#
_symmetry.space_group_name_H-M   'P 1'
#
loop_
_entity.id
_entity.type
_entity.pdbx_description
1 polymer ?
#
loop_
_entity_poly.entity_id
_entity_poly.type
_entity_poly.pdbx_seq_one_letter_code
_entity_poly.pdbx_strand_id
1 'polypeptide(L)'
;MAGSPVDFESSCGGGEALLQMNVKDEEREKLEAARKASSHDIHRQQSAVQPNFKQVRKHGEDVVFASERRGVGGYVPGNFDPFDPRFLNKDVALKVSKERFKWQDSLSQVKLKLTNTGKGLRVFKVRCSDASLFRCDPAYGTLDAGKHCFLCITVTRPPTDCSKIKVESLPVEPGDRREPKEMMANRDPSKLQYTHIEVHPSTAMGADLSL
;
A
#
# COMPACT_ATOMS: atom_id res chain seq x y z
N MET A 1 39.34 -54.25 -5.63
CA MET A 1 39.70 -53.80 -6.99
C MET A 1 39.78 -52.29 -6.95
N ALA A 2 41.00 -51.77 -7.09
CA ALA A 2 41.33 -50.36 -7.06
C ALA A 2 41.07 -49.76 -8.46
N GLY A 3 40.40 -48.61 -8.51
CA GLY A 3 40.21 -47.82 -9.73
C GLY A 3 40.93 -46.49 -9.57
N SER A 4 41.93 -46.27 -10.43
CA SER A 4 42.84 -45.13 -10.49
C SER A 4 42.18 -43.83 -10.99
N PRO A 5 42.77 -42.65 -10.70
CA PRO A 5 42.29 -41.35 -11.15
C PRO A 5 42.75 -41.04 -12.58
N VAL A 6 41.99 -40.18 -13.28
CA VAL A 6 42.40 -39.58 -14.56
C VAL A 6 42.65 -38.09 -14.35
N ASP A 7 43.91 -37.71 -14.57
CA ASP A 7 44.39 -36.35 -14.71
C ASP A 7 43.87 -35.73 -16.02
N PHE A 8 43.48 -34.45 -15.98
CA PHE A 8 43.27 -33.65 -17.18
C PHE A 8 44.07 -32.34 -17.07
N GLU A 9 45.13 -32.27 -17.86
CA GLU A 9 46.02 -31.13 -18.07
C GLU A 9 45.27 -29.93 -18.70
N SER A 10 45.51 -28.74 -18.18
CA SER A 10 46.33 -27.67 -18.80
C SER A 10 45.85 -27.17 -20.16
N SER A 11 45.41 -25.91 -20.20
CA SER A 11 45.73 -25.06 -21.33
C SER A 11 45.81 -23.60 -20.88
N CYS A 12 47.03 -23.08 -20.90
CA CYS A 12 47.36 -21.67 -20.81
C CYS A 12 46.84 -20.95 -22.07
N GLY A 13 45.96 -19.97 -21.89
CA GLY A 13 45.60 -18.98 -22.90
C GLY A 13 45.99 -17.60 -22.42
N GLY A 14 47.20 -17.18 -22.79
CA GLY A 14 47.66 -15.81 -22.60
C GLY A 14 47.23 -14.90 -23.74
N GLY A 15 47.14 -13.61 -23.42
CA GLY A 15 47.32 -12.52 -24.38
C GLY A 15 46.04 -11.97 -25.00
N GLU A 16 45.54 -10.87 -24.42
CA GLU A 16 45.23 -9.67 -25.21
C GLU A 16 45.09 -8.47 -24.24
N ALA A 17 46.14 -7.65 -24.24
CA ALA A 17 46.15 -6.34 -23.64
C ALA A 17 45.94 -5.30 -24.74
N LEU A 18 45.43 -4.14 -24.33
CA LEU A 18 45.36 -2.87 -25.05
C LEU A 18 44.38 -2.79 -26.23
N LEU A 19 43.25 -2.09 -25.98
CA LEU A 19 42.79 -0.90 -26.72
C LEU A 19 41.27 -0.68 -26.52
N GLN A 20 40.79 -0.43 -25.29
CA GLN A 20 39.41 0.05 -25.08
C GLN A 20 39.29 1.00 -23.88
N MET A 21 40.12 2.03 -23.85
CA MET A 21 39.90 3.19 -22.98
C MET A 21 40.08 4.41 -23.87
N ASN A 22 38.98 5.10 -24.20
CA ASN A 22 38.92 6.52 -24.59
C ASN A 22 37.54 6.95 -25.16
N VAL A 23 36.57 6.05 -25.39
CA VAL A 23 35.26 6.46 -25.95
C VAL A 23 34.24 6.85 -24.87
N LYS A 24 34.42 6.43 -23.60
CA LYS A 24 33.39 6.60 -22.56
C LYS A 24 33.40 7.96 -21.85
N ASP A 25 34.47 8.73 -21.93
CA ASP A 25 34.57 10.00 -21.20
C ASP A 25 33.91 11.17 -21.96
N GLU A 26 33.92 11.16 -23.29
CA GLU A 26 33.32 12.23 -24.11
C GLU A 26 31.78 12.22 -24.06
N GLU A 27 31.14 11.05 -24.01
CA GLU A 27 29.68 10.97 -23.85
C GLU A 27 29.23 11.36 -22.43
N ARG A 28 30.07 11.14 -21.42
CA ARG A 28 29.75 11.47 -20.03
C ARG A 28 29.72 12.98 -19.80
N GLU A 29 30.61 13.72 -20.45
CA GLU A 29 30.66 15.19 -20.37
C GLU A 29 29.45 15.84 -21.09
N LYS A 30 29.03 15.30 -22.24
CA LYS A 30 27.82 15.77 -22.95
C LYS A 30 26.54 15.54 -22.16
N LEU A 31 26.43 14.43 -21.42
CA LEU A 31 25.25 14.14 -20.59
C LEU A 31 25.15 15.08 -19.37
N GLU A 32 26.28 15.50 -18.79
CA GLU A 32 26.30 16.39 -17.63
C GLU A 32 25.98 17.85 -18.00
N ALA A 33 26.40 18.32 -19.19
CA ALA A 33 26.03 19.62 -19.72
C ALA A 33 24.51 19.74 -19.99
N ALA A 34 23.87 18.69 -20.51
CA ALA A 34 22.42 18.67 -20.73
C ALA A 34 21.62 18.72 -19.41
N ARG A 35 22.15 18.13 -18.33
CA ARG A 35 21.50 18.14 -17.01
C ARG A 35 21.49 19.52 -16.36
N LYS A 36 22.52 20.35 -16.60
CA LYS A 36 22.57 21.73 -16.07
C LYS A 36 21.61 22.69 -16.79
N ALA A 37 21.37 22.50 -18.09
CA ALA A 37 20.42 23.33 -18.84
C ALA A 37 18.95 23.10 -18.43
N SER A 38 18.58 21.87 -18.05
CA SER A 38 17.20 21.54 -17.64
C SER A 38 16.82 22.03 -16.23
N SER A 39 17.77 22.44 -15.40
CA SER A 39 17.49 22.81 -14.00
C SER A 39 17.12 24.28 -13.81
N HIS A 40 17.26 25.14 -14.82
CA HIS A 40 17.04 26.59 -14.67
C HIS A 40 15.64 27.10 -15.03
N ASP A 41 14.75 26.25 -15.58
CA ASP A 41 13.41 26.68 -16.01
C ASP A 41 12.28 26.41 -15.01
N ILE A 42 12.55 25.73 -13.89
CA ILE A 42 11.48 25.30 -12.96
C ILE A 42 11.17 26.34 -11.87
N HIS A 43 11.93 27.44 -11.77
CA HIS A 43 11.78 28.43 -10.69
C HIS A 43 10.98 29.70 -11.05
N ARG A 44 10.32 29.76 -12.22
CA ARG A 44 9.64 30.99 -12.71
C ARG A 44 8.12 30.90 -12.87
N GLN A 45 7.44 29.97 -12.19
CA GLN A 45 5.96 29.86 -12.26
C GLN A 45 5.25 29.70 -10.90
N GLN A 46 5.82 30.22 -9.81
CA GLN A 46 5.08 30.36 -8.55
C GLN A 46 4.91 31.83 -8.20
N SER A 47 3.99 32.50 -8.91
CA SER A 47 3.51 33.82 -8.50
C SER A 47 2.05 33.99 -8.92
N ALA A 48 1.23 34.29 -7.92
CA ALA A 48 -0.10 34.89 -8.01
C ALA A 48 -1.30 34.00 -8.40
N VAL A 49 -1.83 33.25 -7.43
CA VAL A 49 -3.30 33.11 -7.27
C VAL A 49 -3.63 33.13 -5.77
N GLN A 50 -4.05 34.30 -5.26
CA GLN A 50 -4.76 34.38 -3.98
C GLN A 50 -6.28 34.35 -4.26
N PRO A 51 -7.05 33.41 -3.69
CA PRO A 51 -8.50 33.56 -3.65
C PRO A 51 -8.93 34.33 -2.39
N ASN A 52 -9.43 35.53 -2.66
CA ASN A 52 -10.07 36.47 -1.76
C ASN A 52 -11.48 35.96 -1.39
N PHE A 53 -11.64 35.30 -0.24
CA PHE A 53 -12.97 34.93 0.26
C PHE A 53 -13.54 36.05 1.13
N LYS A 54 -14.33 36.91 0.48
CA LYS A 54 -15.22 37.86 1.14
C LYS A 54 -16.30 37.12 1.93
N GLN A 55 -16.47 37.56 3.17
CA GLN A 55 -17.64 37.33 4.02
C GLN A 55 -18.94 37.62 3.26
N VAL A 56 -19.88 36.67 3.31
CA VAL A 56 -21.31 36.94 3.15
C VAL A 56 -22.01 36.41 4.40
N ARG A 57 -22.62 37.33 5.15
CA ARG A 57 -23.51 37.06 6.29
C ARG A 57 -24.94 37.43 5.87
N LYS A 58 -25.91 36.66 6.41
CA LYS A 58 -27.37 36.90 6.52
C LYS A 58 -28.14 36.73 5.20
N HIS A 59 -29.34 36.16 5.13
CA HIS A 59 -30.46 35.91 6.06
C HIS A 59 -30.86 34.40 5.97
N GLY A 60 -31.47 33.71 6.93
CA GLY A 60 -32.70 34.03 7.65
C GLY A 60 -33.90 33.47 6.89
N GLU A 61 -34.11 32.15 6.92
CA GLU A 61 -35.38 31.51 6.54
C GLU A 61 -35.56 30.21 7.34
N ASP A 62 -36.63 30.20 8.13
CA ASP A 62 -37.12 29.07 8.91
C ASP A 62 -37.65 27.99 7.96
N VAL A 63 -37.08 26.78 8.04
CA VAL A 63 -37.71 25.60 7.46
C VAL A 63 -38.18 24.70 8.60
N VAL A 64 -39.47 24.84 8.90
CA VAL A 64 -40.25 23.96 9.75
C VAL A 64 -40.33 22.59 9.07
N PHE A 65 -39.61 21.60 9.59
CA PHE A 65 -39.90 20.20 9.26
C PHE A 65 -40.89 19.65 10.28
N ALA A 66 -42.10 19.41 9.77
CA ALA A 66 -43.17 18.74 10.47
C ALA A 66 -42.69 17.41 11.06
N SER A 67 -42.94 17.27 12.35
CA SER A 67 -42.88 16.00 13.05
C SER A 67 -44.04 15.12 12.60
N GLU A 68 -43.75 13.90 12.14
CA GLU A 68 -44.69 12.80 12.23
C GLU A 68 -44.03 11.56 12.83
N ARG A 69 -44.85 10.83 13.59
CA ARG A 69 -44.46 10.01 14.73
C ARG A 69 -44.13 8.56 14.31
N ARG A 70 -43.02 8.07 14.89
CA ARG A 70 -42.75 6.75 15.50
C ARG A 70 -43.38 5.47 14.93
N GLY A 71 -42.48 4.52 14.69
CA GLY A 71 -42.56 3.13 15.18
C GLY A 71 -41.66 2.20 14.36
N VAL A 72 -40.81 1.30 14.88
CA VAL A 72 -40.37 0.93 16.22
C VAL A 72 -38.98 0.29 16.00
N GLY A 73 -37.94 0.82 16.64
CA GLY A 73 -36.58 0.27 16.55
C GLY A 73 -35.78 0.77 17.74
N GLY A 74 -36.16 0.29 18.92
CA GLY A 74 -35.55 0.70 20.18
C GLY A 74 -34.05 0.44 20.20
N TYR A 75 -33.26 1.51 20.30
CA TYR A 75 -31.86 1.44 20.65
C TYR A 75 -31.78 1.06 22.13
N VAL A 76 -31.20 -0.11 22.44
CA VAL A 76 -30.90 -0.54 23.81
C VAL A 76 -29.46 -0.14 24.10
N PRO A 77 -29.19 0.87 24.94
CA PRO A 77 -27.84 1.21 25.35
C PRO A 77 -27.41 0.21 26.43
N GLY A 78 -26.48 -0.69 26.12
CA GLY A 78 -25.94 -1.56 27.18
C GLY A 78 -25.30 -2.87 26.79
N ASN A 79 -25.09 -3.19 25.50
CA ASN A 79 -24.28 -4.36 25.14
C ASN A 79 -23.54 -4.09 23.82
N PHE A 80 -22.53 -3.22 23.90
CA PHE A 80 -21.56 -3.05 22.81
C PHE A 80 -20.64 -4.27 22.85
N ASP A 81 -21.00 -5.30 22.09
CA ASP A 81 -20.06 -6.38 21.80
C ASP A 81 -19.18 -5.91 20.63
N PRO A 82 -17.89 -5.58 20.85
CA PRO A 82 -16.99 -5.15 19.78
C PRO A 82 -16.73 -6.26 18.74
N PHE A 83 -17.29 -7.46 18.94
CA PHE A 83 -17.18 -8.61 18.04
C PHE A 83 -18.50 -9.03 17.38
N ASP A 84 -19.60 -8.29 17.54
CA ASP A 84 -20.85 -8.63 16.83
C ASP A 84 -20.65 -8.46 15.31
N PRO A 85 -20.79 -9.55 14.50
CA PRO A 85 -20.54 -9.55 13.06
C PRO A 85 -21.52 -8.68 12.27
N ARG A 86 -22.54 -8.08 12.91
CA ARG A 86 -23.40 -7.06 12.32
C ARG A 86 -22.75 -5.67 12.31
N PHE A 87 -21.77 -5.41 13.18
CA PHE A 87 -20.90 -4.23 13.16
C PHE A 87 -19.61 -4.47 12.35
N LEU A 88 -19.44 -5.69 11.82
CA LEU A 88 -18.54 -5.93 10.69
C LEU A 88 -19.06 -5.09 9.54
N ASN A 89 -18.39 -3.96 9.30
CA ASN A 89 -18.78 -2.87 8.43
C ASN A 89 -19.24 -3.41 7.06
N LYS A 90 -20.56 -3.67 6.92
CA LYS A 90 -21.15 -4.40 5.77
C LYS A 90 -20.97 -3.65 4.45
N ASP A 91 -20.58 -2.38 4.55
CA ASP A 91 -20.36 -1.48 3.43
C ASP A 91 -18.89 -1.41 2.98
N VAL A 92 -17.97 -2.13 3.65
CA VAL A 92 -16.57 -2.22 3.19
C VAL A 92 -16.51 -3.14 1.98
N ALA A 93 -16.28 -2.52 0.82
CA ALA A 93 -16.28 -3.21 -0.45
C ALA A 93 -15.01 -4.04 -0.72
N LEU A 94 -13.98 -3.94 0.13
CA LEU A 94 -12.73 -4.69 -0.01
C LEU A 94 -12.44 -5.52 1.24
N LYS A 95 -12.61 -6.84 1.14
CA LYS A 95 -12.39 -7.79 2.24
C LYS A 95 -11.03 -8.45 2.14
N VAL A 96 -10.39 -8.66 3.29
CA VAL A 96 -9.12 -9.39 3.42
C VAL A 96 -9.43 -10.75 4.05
N SER A 97 -8.79 -11.83 3.58
CA SER A 97 -9.02 -13.18 4.14
C SER A 97 -8.64 -13.33 5.60
N LYS A 98 -7.70 -12.51 6.10
CA LYS A 98 -7.24 -12.51 7.48
C LYS A 98 -6.83 -11.10 7.88
N GLU A 99 -7.59 -10.49 8.77
CA GLU A 99 -7.35 -9.13 9.28
C GLU A 99 -6.40 -9.12 10.46
N ARG A 100 -6.26 -10.23 11.20
CA ARG A 100 -5.36 -10.34 12.34
C ARG A 100 -4.57 -11.63 12.27
N PHE A 101 -3.25 -11.54 12.39
CA PHE A 101 -2.42 -12.73 12.51
C PHE A 101 -1.19 -12.52 13.38
N LYS A 102 -0.78 -13.59 14.07
CA LYS A 102 0.52 -13.66 14.72
C LYS A 102 1.58 -14.02 13.69
N TRP A 103 2.67 -13.27 13.69
CA TRP A 103 3.85 -13.61 12.93
C TRP A 103 4.39 -14.97 13.39
N GLN A 104 4.88 -15.77 12.45
CA GLN A 104 5.56 -17.02 12.73
C GLN A 104 6.96 -16.92 12.13
N ASP A 105 7.98 -17.15 12.95
CA ASP A 105 9.38 -16.94 12.55
C ASP A 105 9.84 -17.90 11.43
N SER A 106 9.11 -18.98 11.20
CA SER A 106 9.33 -19.93 10.11
C SER A 106 8.92 -19.40 8.73
N LEU A 107 8.06 -18.37 8.67
CA LEU A 107 7.57 -17.81 7.43
C LEU A 107 8.30 -16.50 7.16
N SER A 108 8.90 -16.31 5.99
CA SER A 108 9.41 -15.00 5.56
C SER A 108 8.33 -14.15 4.88
N GLN A 109 7.24 -14.78 4.45
CA GLN A 109 6.16 -14.18 3.70
C GLN A 109 4.79 -14.74 4.08
N VAL A 110 3.79 -13.87 4.14
CA VAL A 110 2.39 -14.21 4.35
C VAL A 110 1.58 -13.76 3.14
N LYS A 111 0.78 -14.68 2.58
CA LYS A 111 -0.09 -14.42 1.43
C LYS A 111 -1.53 -14.25 1.90
N LEU A 112 -2.08 -13.05 1.71
CA LEU A 112 -3.46 -12.71 2.04
C LEU A 112 -4.28 -12.57 0.76
N LYS A 113 -5.56 -12.96 0.80
CA LYS A 113 -6.48 -12.79 -0.33
C LYS A 113 -7.30 -11.53 -0.12
N LEU A 114 -7.17 -10.57 -1.04
CA LEU A 114 -8.01 -9.38 -1.13
C LEU A 114 -9.15 -9.64 -2.10
N THR A 115 -10.39 -9.42 -1.67
CA THR A 115 -11.59 -9.67 -2.50
C THR A 115 -12.44 -8.41 -2.57
N ASN A 116 -12.79 -7.99 -3.79
CA ASN A 116 -13.71 -6.88 -4.02
C ASN A 116 -15.15 -7.41 -3.97
N THR A 117 -15.87 -7.09 -2.90
CA THR A 117 -17.30 -7.39 -2.72
C THR A 117 -18.21 -6.24 -3.16
N GLY A 118 -17.66 -5.14 -3.66
CA GLY A 118 -18.41 -4.01 -4.21
C GLY A 118 -18.98 -4.28 -5.61
N LYS A 119 -19.79 -3.33 -6.09
CA LYS A 119 -20.52 -3.43 -7.37
C LYS A 119 -19.75 -2.91 -8.60
N GLY A 120 -18.47 -2.56 -8.46
CA GLY A 120 -17.68 -1.99 -9.56
C GLY A 120 -16.17 -2.14 -9.37
N LEU A 121 -15.41 -1.65 -10.34
CA LEU A 121 -13.95 -1.60 -10.28
C LEU A 121 -13.51 -0.76 -9.08
N ARG A 122 -12.52 -1.26 -8.34
CA ARG A 122 -11.91 -0.53 -7.24
C ARG A 122 -10.42 -0.43 -7.44
N VAL A 123 -9.86 0.70 -7.04
CA VAL A 123 -8.42 0.88 -6.88
C VAL A 123 -8.07 0.74 -5.41
N PHE A 124 -6.93 0.12 -5.11
CA PHE A 124 -6.42 0.01 -3.75
C PHE A 124 -4.95 0.43 -3.65
N LYS A 125 -4.56 0.83 -2.44
CA LYS A 125 -3.21 1.18 -2.03
C LYS A 125 -2.93 0.58 -0.67
N VAL A 126 -1.81 -0.14 -0.55
CA VAL A 126 -1.36 -0.72 0.70
C VAL A 126 -0.32 0.20 1.34
N ARG A 127 -0.49 0.43 2.65
CA ARG A 127 0.43 1.22 3.47
C ARG A 127 0.80 0.41 4.71
N CYS A 128 2.07 0.41 5.07
CA CYS A 128 2.56 -0.22 6.28
C CYS A 128 2.84 0.84 7.34
N SER A 129 2.64 0.51 8.62
CA SER A 129 3.08 1.35 9.73
C SER A 129 4.60 1.52 9.75
N ASP A 130 5.33 0.47 9.38
CA ASP A 130 6.78 0.47 9.26
C ASP A 130 7.21 -0.14 7.92
N ALA A 131 7.66 0.73 7.00
CA ALA A 131 8.13 0.32 5.67
C ALA A 131 9.52 -0.32 5.68
N SER A 132 10.26 -0.25 6.80
CA SER A 132 11.54 -0.95 6.98
C SER A 132 11.31 -2.42 7.35
N LEU A 133 10.22 -2.71 8.09
CA LEU A 133 9.84 -4.05 8.51
C LEU A 133 9.09 -4.81 7.41
N PHE A 134 8.09 -4.16 6.81
CA PHE A 134 7.14 -4.82 5.92
C PHE A 134 7.33 -4.37 4.48
N ARG A 135 7.35 -5.34 3.57
CA ARG A 135 7.22 -5.13 2.12
C ARG A 135 5.93 -5.77 1.65
N CYS A 136 5.11 -5.00 0.96
CA CYS A 136 3.83 -5.46 0.43
C CYS A 136 3.86 -5.47 -1.10
N ASP A 137 3.43 -6.58 -1.68
CA ASP A 137 3.33 -6.75 -3.13
C ASP A 137 1.98 -7.42 -3.50
N PRO A 138 1.12 -6.76 -4.30
CA PRO A 138 1.28 -5.42 -4.86
C PRO A 138 0.99 -4.30 -3.85
N ALA A 139 1.72 -3.18 -3.95
CA ALA A 139 1.47 -1.98 -3.15
C ALA A 139 0.30 -1.13 -3.69
N TYR A 140 0.04 -1.22 -4.99
CA TYR A 140 -1.07 -0.56 -5.69
C TYR A 140 -1.69 -1.55 -6.66
N GLY A 141 -3.00 -1.45 -6.88
CA GLY A 141 -3.63 -2.25 -7.90
C GLY A 141 -5.09 -1.90 -8.11
N THR A 142 -5.67 -2.50 -9.13
CA THR A 142 -7.10 -2.48 -9.40
C THR A 142 -7.69 -3.86 -9.17
N LEU A 143 -8.98 -3.89 -8.84
CA LEU A 143 -9.70 -5.12 -8.61
C LEU A 143 -11.15 -4.99 -9.08
N ASP A 144 -11.53 -5.78 -10.08
CA ASP A 144 -12.90 -5.82 -10.58
C ASP A 144 -13.88 -6.39 -9.54
N ALA A 145 -15.16 -6.08 -9.72
CA ALA A 145 -16.23 -6.58 -8.86
C ALA A 145 -16.23 -8.12 -8.81
N GLY A 146 -16.28 -8.69 -7.61
CA GLY A 146 -16.27 -10.13 -7.37
C GLY A 146 -14.93 -10.82 -7.61
N LYS A 147 -13.89 -10.10 -8.09
CA LYS A 147 -12.56 -10.65 -8.28
C LYS A 147 -11.73 -10.54 -7.01
N HIS A 148 -10.63 -11.28 -7.00
CA HIS A 148 -9.67 -11.29 -5.90
C HIS A 148 -8.24 -11.23 -6.42
N CYS A 149 -7.36 -10.65 -5.62
CA CYS A 149 -5.91 -10.69 -5.82
C CYS A 149 -5.23 -11.17 -4.55
N PHE A 150 -3.98 -11.57 -4.68
CA PHE A 150 -3.17 -11.96 -3.52
C PHE A 150 -2.24 -10.81 -3.15
N LEU A 151 -2.30 -10.42 -1.88
CA LEU A 151 -1.37 -9.51 -1.24
C LEU A 151 -0.32 -10.33 -0.51
N CYS A 152 0.92 -10.27 -0.99
CA CYS A 152 2.07 -10.86 -0.35
C CYS A 152 2.70 -9.84 0.60
N ILE A 153 2.81 -10.19 1.88
CA ILE A 153 3.47 -9.41 2.91
C ILE A 153 4.77 -10.14 3.25
N THR A 154 5.90 -9.58 2.83
CA THR A 154 7.23 -10.04 3.20
C THR A 154 7.70 -9.26 4.42
N VAL A 155 8.24 -9.96 5.41
CA VAL A 155 8.75 -9.35 6.64
C VAL A 155 10.25 -9.52 6.68
N THR A 156 10.96 -8.41 6.81
CA THR A 156 12.43 -8.38 6.75
C THR A 156 13.06 -8.86 8.06
N ARG A 157 12.41 -8.55 9.20
CA ARG A 157 12.81 -8.98 10.54
C ARG A 157 11.56 -9.15 11.43
N PRO A 158 11.56 -10.07 12.40
CA PRO A 158 10.41 -10.30 13.26
C PRO A 158 9.91 -8.99 13.91
N PRO A 159 8.60 -8.70 13.89
CA PRO A 159 8.08 -7.52 14.56
C PRO A 159 8.20 -7.70 16.08
N THR A 160 8.65 -6.66 16.78
CA THR A 160 8.69 -6.60 18.25
C THR A 160 7.32 -6.21 18.82
N ASP A 161 6.62 -5.34 18.10
CA ASP A 161 5.35 -4.74 18.50
C ASP A 161 4.24 -5.04 17.49
N CYS A 162 3.01 -4.79 17.92
CA CYS A 162 1.84 -4.90 17.06
C CYS A 162 1.92 -3.87 15.92
N SER A 163 2.09 -4.36 14.70
CA SER A 163 2.22 -3.55 13.50
C SER A 163 0.92 -3.49 12.71
N LYS A 164 0.67 -2.37 12.02
CA LYS A 164 -0.58 -2.13 11.30
C LYS A 164 -0.31 -1.95 9.82
N ILE A 165 -0.97 -2.74 8.99
CA ILE A 165 -1.01 -2.57 7.55
C ILE A 165 -2.40 -2.06 7.19
N LYS A 166 -2.45 -0.97 6.42
CA LYS A 166 -3.68 -0.29 6.02
C LYS A 166 -3.86 -0.43 4.52
N VAL A 167 -5.00 -0.99 4.12
CA VAL A 167 -5.43 -1.05 2.72
C VAL A 167 -6.45 0.06 2.49
N GLU A 168 -6.06 1.10 1.77
CA GLU A 168 -6.95 2.17 1.32
C GLU A 168 -7.59 1.73 0.00
N SER A 169 -8.90 1.91 -0.18
CA SER A 169 -9.59 1.59 -1.43
C SER A 169 -10.61 2.65 -1.84
N LEU A 170 -10.81 2.79 -3.15
CA LEU A 170 -11.70 3.78 -3.74
C LEU A 170 -12.48 3.13 -4.91
N PRO A 171 -13.79 3.41 -5.09
CA PRO A 171 -14.49 3.05 -6.32
C PRO A 171 -13.93 3.84 -7.52
N VAL A 172 -13.83 3.19 -8.68
CA VAL A 172 -13.37 3.81 -9.93
C VAL A 172 -14.58 4.05 -10.83
N GLU A 173 -14.68 5.25 -11.38
CA GLU A 173 -15.75 5.61 -12.32
C GLU A 173 -15.58 4.84 -13.64
N PRO A 174 -16.67 4.36 -14.27
CA PRO A 174 -16.59 3.68 -15.56
C PRO A 174 -15.89 4.56 -16.61
N GLY A 175 -14.89 3.99 -17.29
CA GLY A 175 -14.13 4.69 -18.34
C GLY A 175 -12.88 5.41 -17.86
N ASP A 176 -12.64 5.52 -16.56
CA ASP A 176 -11.36 6.00 -16.04
C ASP A 176 -10.24 4.98 -16.29
N ARG A 177 -9.24 5.37 -17.08
CA ARG A 177 -8.12 4.53 -17.51
C ARG A 177 -6.78 4.95 -16.89
N ARG A 178 -6.80 5.85 -15.90
CA ARG A 178 -5.58 6.29 -15.21
C ARG A 178 -4.90 5.12 -14.49
N GLU A 179 -3.61 5.26 -14.24
CA GLU A 179 -2.90 4.24 -13.47
C GLU A 179 -3.39 4.22 -12.01
N PRO A 180 -3.40 3.05 -11.34
CA PRO A 180 -3.82 2.91 -9.95
C PRO A 180 -3.14 3.91 -8.99
N LYS A 181 -1.86 4.20 -9.26
CA LYS A 181 -1.05 5.14 -8.49
C LYS A 181 -1.53 6.58 -8.64
N GLU A 182 -1.91 6.99 -9.85
CA GLU A 182 -2.42 8.33 -10.14
C GLU A 182 -3.83 8.54 -9.59
N MET A 183 -4.71 7.55 -9.74
CA MET A 183 -6.06 7.56 -9.16
C MET A 183 -5.98 7.75 -7.64
N MET A 184 -5.04 7.05 -6.98
CA MET A 184 -4.81 7.20 -5.55
C MET A 184 -4.10 8.49 -5.16
N ALA A 185 -3.31 9.11 -6.04
CA ALA A 185 -2.70 10.41 -5.74
C ALA A 185 -3.77 11.51 -5.66
N ASN A 186 -4.73 11.51 -6.59
CA ASN A 186 -5.74 12.56 -6.78
C ASN A 186 -7.11 12.21 -6.16
N ARG A 187 -7.13 11.36 -5.13
CA ARG A 187 -8.35 10.81 -4.53
C ARG A 187 -9.08 11.80 -3.62
N ASP A 188 -10.40 11.71 -3.62
CA ASP A 188 -11.26 12.37 -2.63
C ASP A 188 -11.22 11.59 -1.30
N PRO A 189 -10.78 12.20 -0.18
CA PRO A 189 -10.69 11.52 1.10
C PRO A 189 -12.03 11.09 1.67
N SER A 190 -13.15 11.71 1.27
CA SER A 190 -14.49 11.34 1.73
C SER A 190 -14.98 10.00 1.19
N LYS A 191 -14.44 9.57 0.03
CA LYS A 191 -14.79 8.31 -0.64
C LYS A 191 -13.85 7.15 -0.29
N LEU A 192 -12.81 7.41 0.51
CA LEU A 192 -11.83 6.40 0.90
C LEU A 192 -12.43 5.41 1.90
N GLN A 193 -12.31 4.13 1.59
CA GLN A 193 -12.56 3.04 2.51
C GLN A 193 -11.25 2.46 3.02
N TYR A 194 -11.24 2.01 4.27
CA TYR A 194 -10.05 1.49 4.93
C TYR A 194 -10.29 0.09 5.46
N THR A 195 -9.36 -0.81 5.16
CA THR A 195 -9.27 -2.12 5.79
C THR A 195 -7.96 -2.20 6.55
N HIS A 196 -8.03 -2.58 7.82
CA HIS A 196 -6.86 -2.68 8.70
C HIS A 196 -6.46 -4.14 8.86
N ILE A 197 -5.16 -4.40 8.80
CA ILE A 197 -4.56 -5.70 9.03
C ILE A 197 -3.57 -5.51 10.19
N GLU A 198 -3.74 -6.28 11.25
CA GLU A 198 -2.88 -6.25 12.44
C GLU A 198 -1.96 -7.47 12.44
N VAL A 199 -0.66 -7.19 12.53
CA VAL A 199 0.39 -8.19 12.63
C VAL A 199 0.93 -8.16 14.04
N HIS A 200 0.68 -9.24 14.78
CA HIS A 200 1.17 -9.40 16.15
C HIS A 200 2.52 -10.10 16.14
N PRO A 201 3.43 -9.77 17.07
CA PRO A 201 4.67 -10.50 17.25
C PRO A 201 4.39 -11.99 17.51
N SER A 202 5.31 -12.85 17.07
CA SER A 202 5.38 -14.23 17.52
C SER A 202 5.57 -14.17 19.03
N THR A 203 4.60 -14.66 19.81
CA THR A 203 4.81 -14.86 21.25
C THR A 203 5.73 -16.05 21.35
N ALA A 204 7.05 -15.82 21.24
CA ALA A 204 8.02 -16.87 21.48
C ALA A 204 7.74 -17.41 22.89
N MET A 205 7.25 -18.64 22.96
CA MET A 205 7.10 -19.35 24.22
C MET A 205 8.49 -19.46 24.84
N GLY A 206 8.68 -18.92 26.04
CA GLY A 206 9.90 -19.14 26.81
C GLY A 206 10.71 -17.88 27.15
N ALA A 207 10.07 -16.86 27.71
CA ALA A 207 10.69 -16.20 28.85
C ALA A 207 10.18 -16.92 30.11
N ASP A 208 10.59 -18.17 30.30
CA ASP A 208 10.58 -18.79 31.62
C ASP A 208 11.71 -18.11 32.42
N LEU A 209 11.40 -16.91 32.91
CA LEU A 209 12.21 -16.20 33.89
C LEU A 209 11.81 -16.71 35.27
N SER A 210 12.03 -18.00 35.52
CA SER A 210 12.13 -18.54 36.87
C SER A 210 13.61 -18.74 37.19
N LEU A 211 14.20 -17.70 37.79
CA LEU A 211 15.46 -17.77 38.55
C LEU A 211 15.12 -17.72 40.04
#